data_AF-A0ABD0PBT4-F1
#
_entry.id   AF-A0ABD0PBT4-F1
#
_cell.length_a   1.000
_cell.length_b   1.000
_cell.length_c   1.000
_cell.angle_alpha   90.00
_cell.angle_beta   90.00
_cell.angle_gamma   90.00
#
_symmetry.space_group_name_H-M   'P 1'
#
loop_
_entity.id
_entity.type
_entity.pdbx_description
1 polymer ?
#
loop_
_entity_poly.entity_id
_entity_poly.type
_entity_poly.pdbx_seq_one_letter_code
_entity_poly.pdbx_strand_id
1 'polypeptide(L)'
;RRLVPQSHTFVVVENLRNLLSQHDTEQPVFFGHRFRPFFRQRNMSGGAEYVLSREALRRFAQGFGTGRCEHFSSVEDMALGRCMEIMGVKAEDSRDPYQRETFNPFRPENHLIRPENGKQVWGYSYYKLRW
;
A
#
# COMPACT_ATOMS: atom_id res chain seq x y z
N ARG A 1 -2.53 13.92 6.84
CA ARG A 1 -2.49 12.56 6.25
C ARG A 1 -3.84 12.36 5.56
N ARG A 2 -3.89 11.88 4.32
CA ARG A 2 -5.14 11.68 3.56
C ARG A 2 -5.27 10.19 3.23
N LEU A 3 -6.45 9.63 3.47
CA LEU A 3 -6.84 8.27 3.11
C LEU A 3 -7.82 8.36 1.93
N VAL A 4 -7.83 7.39 1.00
CA VAL A 4 -8.70 7.39 -0.20
C VAL A 4 -9.66 6.19 -0.20
N PRO A 5 -10.59 6.09 0.78
CA PRO A 5 -11.40 4.89 0.96
C PRO A 5 -12.33 4.58 -0.22
N GLN A 6 -12.32 3.34 -0.70
CA GLN A 6 -13.36 2.76 -1.58
C GLN A 6 -14.60 2.34 -0.78
N SER A 7 -15.77 2.26 -1.42
CA SER A 7 -17.08 1.97 -0.81
C SER A 7 -17.21 0.59 -0.13
N HIS A 8 -16.18 -0.26 -0.21
CA HIS A 8 -16.12 -1.58 0.41
C HIS A 8 -14.99 -1.70 1.46
N THR A 9 -14.34 -0.59 1.81
CA THR A 9 -13.25 -0.53 2.77
C THR A 9 -13.79 -0.18 4.16
N PHE A 10 -13.34 -0.90 5.19
CA PHE A 10 -13.50 -0.47 6.57
C PHE A 10 -12.14 -0.09 7.16
N VAL A 11 -12.11 0.90 8.04
CA VAL A 11 -10.88 1.36 8.71
C VAL A 11 -11.11 1.49 10.19
N VAL A 12 -10.28 0.79 10.98
CA VAL A 12 -10.16 1.04 12.42
C VAL A 12 -9.21 2.20 12.63
N VAL A 13 -9.77 3.38 12.90
CA VAL A 13 -9.03 4.65 12.93
C VAL A 13 -7.97 4.65 14.04
N GLU A 14 -8.23 4.01 15.16
CA GLU A 14 -7.31 3.87 16.30
C GLU A 14 -6.04 3.11 15.88
N ASN A 15 -6.21 1.99 15.18
CA ASN A 15 -5.09 1.19 14.67
C ASN A 15 -4.29 1.99 13.64
N LEU A 16 -4.99 2.69 12.75
CA LEU A 16 -4.36 3.54 11.75
C LEU A 16 -3.56 4.67 12.40
N ARG A 17 -4.12 5.36 13.40
CA ARG A 17 -3.42 6.42 14.16
C ARG A 17 -2.20 5.85 14.88
N ASN A 18 -2.31 4.66 15.47
CA ASN A 18 -1.20 4.02 16.17
C ASN A 18 -0.03 3.73 15.21
N LEU A 19 -0.29 3.06 14.08
CA LEU A 19 0.71 2.80 13.04
C LEU A 19 1.39 4.10 12.59
N LEU A 20 0.58 5.11 12.32
CA LEU A 20 1.02 6.38 11.75
C LEU A 20 1.77 7.26 12.76
N SER A 21 1.50 7.12 14.06
CA SER A 21 2.10 7.95 15.13
C SER A 21 3.63 7.87 15.20
N GLN A 22 4.21 6.75 14.76
CA GLN A 22 5.65 6.50 14.82
C GLN A 22 6.42 7.04 13.61
N HIS A 23 5.73 7.67 12.66
CA HIS A 23 6.29 8.05 11.36
C HIS A 23 6.25 9.56 11.15
N ASP A 24 7.38 10.13 10.74
CA ASP A 24 7.51 11.52 10.32
C ASP A 24 6.76 11.77 9.00
N THR A 25 5.92 12.80 8.96
CA THR A 25 5.13 13.13 7.78
C THR A 25 5.94 13.76 6.65
N GLU A 26 7.13 14.28 6.94
CA GLU A 26 8.03 14.91 5.97
C GLU A 26 8.98 13.90 5.31
N GLN A 27 9.01 12.66 5.79
CA GLN A 27 9.69 11.59 5.07
C GLN A 27 8.85 11.12 3.88
N PRO A 28 9.45 10.90 2.70
CA PRO A 28 8.73 10.51 1.48
C PRO A 28 8.38 9.01 1.52
N VAL A 29 7.42 8.64 2.37
CA VAL A 29 6.99 7.25 2.55
C VAL A 29 5.52 7.04 2.23
N PHE A 30 5.18 5.81 1.83
CA PHE A 30 3.80 5.36 1.71
C PHE A 30 3.62 3.94 2.25
N PHE A 31 2.44 3.68 2.79
CA PHE A 31 2.05 2.44 3.46
C PHE A 31 0.90 1.78 2.70
N GLY A 32 0.80 0.46 2.80
CA GLY A 32 -0.29 -0.32 2.20
C GLY A 32 0.00 -1.81 2.30
N HIS A 33 -0.75 -2.62 1.55
CA HIS A 33 -0.45 -4.05 1.40
C HIS A 33 0.54 -4.26 0.24
N ARG A 34 1.77 -4.72 0.52
CA ARG A 34 2.82 -4.79 -0.50
C ARG A 34 2.70 -6.06 -1.36
N PHE A 35 2.63 -5.91 -2.68
CA PHE A 35 2.57 -6.98 -3.67
C PHE A 35 3.89 -7.21 -4.41
N ARG A 36 4.29 -8.48 -4.55
CA ARG A 36 5.56 -8.90 -5.15
C ARG A 36 5.82 -8.56 -6.61
N PRO A 37 4.88 -8.61 -7.58
CA PRO A 37 5.28 -8.86 -8.98
C PRO A 37 5.79 -7.65 -9.78
N PHE A 38 5.46 -6.41 -9.39
CA PHE A 38 5.35 -5.37 -10.41
C PHE A 38 6.50 -4.33 -10.46
N PHE A 39 7.24 -4.06 -9.38
CA PHE A 39 8.33 -3.05 -9.37
C PHE A 39 9.50 -3.42 -8.46
N ARG A 40 10.64 -2.73 -8.60
CA ARG A 40 11.82 -2.93 -7.73
C ARG A 40 11.48 -2.68 -6.27
N GLN A 41 10.77 -1.59 -5.99
CA GLN A 41 10.24 -1.34 -4.64
C GLN A 41 8.87 -1.98 -4.37
N ARG A 42 8.28 -2.65 -5.37
CA ARG A 42 7.01 -3.40 -5.27
C ARG A 42 5.79 -2.50 -5.00
N ASN A 43 4.64 -2.89 -5.55
CA ASN A 43 3.42 -2.08 -5.45
C ASN A 43 2.73 -2.23 -4.11
N MET A 44 2.06 -1.18 -3.66
CA MET A 44 1.00 -1.33 -2.67
C MET A 44 -0.30 -1.64 -3.40
N SER A 45 -1.11 -2.53 -2.84
CA SER A 45 -2.47 -2.78 -3.32
C SER A 45 -3.38 -1.61 -2.95
N GLY A 46 -4.00 -1.00 -3.93
CA GLY A 46 -5.11 -0.05 -3.75
C GLY A 46 -6.40 -0.78 -3.36
N GLY A 47 -6.52 -2.08 -3.65
CA GLY A 47 -7.58 -2.93 -3.08
C GLY A 47 -7.53 -3.05 -1.55
N ALA A 48 -6.38 -2.77 -0.93
CA ALA A 48 -6.24 -2.72 0.53
C ALA A 48 -6.22 -1.28 1.09
N GLU A 49 -6.37 -0.27 0.24
CA GLU A 49 -5.97 1.12 0.49
C GLU A 49 -4.46 1.32 0.68
N TYR A 50 -4.03 2.57 0.52
CA TYR A 50 -2.70 3.02 0.87
C TYR A 50 -2.75 4.38 1.58
N VAL A 51 -1.69 4.68 2.32
CA VAL A 51 -1.51 5.96 3.01
C VAL A 51 -0.26 6.65 2.50
N LEU A 52 -0.42 7.89 2.06
CA LEU A 52 0.70 8.74 1.67
C LEU A 52 1.08 9.68 2.82
N SER A 53 2.37 9.77 3.10
CA SER A 53 2.94 10.88 3.88
C SER A 53 2.70 12.23 3.19
N ARG A 54 2.91 13.33 3.91
CA ARG A 54 2.74 14.68 3.34
C ARG A 54 3.74 14.89 2.21
N GLU A 55 5.00 14.50 2.43
CA GLU A 55 6.04 14.63 1.43
C GLU A 55 5.80 13.70 0.22
N ALA A 56 5.34 12.47 0.43
CA ALA A 56 4.96 11.58 -0.67
C ALA A 56 3.91 12.21 -1.59
N LEU A 57 2.86 12.81 -1.00
CA LEU A 57 1.81 13.47 -1.78
C LEU A 57 2.34 14.70 -2.53
N ARG A 58 3.19 15.51 -1.90
CA ARG A 58 3.81 16.68 -2.56
C ARG A 58 4.63 16.26 -3.77
N ARG A 59 5.46 15.23 -3.61
CA ARG A 59 6.28 14.68 -4.69
C ARG A 59 5.44 14.04 -5.78
N PHE A 60 4.37 13.33 -5.42
CA PHE A 60 3.44 12.75 -6.40
C PHE A 60 2.82 13.85 -7.28
N ALA A 61 2.28 14.91 -6.68
CA ALA A 61 1.72 16.04 -7.41
C ALA A 61 2.77 16.75 -8.28
N GLN A 62 3.98 16.94 -7.75
CA GLN A 62 5.11 17.49 -8.51
C GLN A 62 5.50 16.60 -9.70
N GLY A 63 5.43 15.28 -9.55
CA GLY A 63 5.73 14.32 -10.61
C GLY A 63 4.84 14.53 -11.84
N PHE A 64 3.55 14.72 -11.64
CA PHE A 64 2.62 15.07 -12.72
C PHE A 64 2.83 16.50 -13.24
N GLY A 65 3.01 17.48 -12.35
CA GLY A 65 3.23 18.87 -12.75
C GLY A 65 4.50 19.09 -13.58
N THR A 66 5.51 18.24 -13.41
CA THR A 66 6.78 18.28 -14.16
C THR A 66 6.83 17.32 -15.36
N GLY A 67 5.79 16.52 -15.58
CA GLY A 67 5.76 15.49 -16.63
C GLY A 67 6.64 14.27 -16.35
N ARG A 68 7.18 14.13 -15.12
CA ARG A 68 7.95 12.95 -14.70
C ARG A 68 7.08 11.73 -14.44
N CYS A 69 5.81 11.95 -14.10
CA CYS A 69 4.81 10.92 -13.97
C CYS A 69 3.72 11.12 -15.02
N GLU A 70 3.30 10.02 -15.64
CA GLU A 70 2.26 10.00 -16.66
C GLU A 70 1.27 8.86 -16.38
N HIS A 71 0.06 8.99 -16.91
CA HIS A 71 -0.94 7.93 -16.88
C HIS A 71 -0.56 6.84 -17.91
N PHE A 72 0.30 5.90 -17.52
CA PHE A 72 0.77 4.83 -18.43
C PHE A 72 -0.06 3.54 -18.34
N SER A 73 -0.95 3.40 -17.36
CA SER A 73 -1.73 2.18 -17.13
C SER A 73 -3.13 2.51 -16.59
N SER A 74 -4.11 1.70 -16.97
CA SER A 74 -5.45 1.70 -16.38
C SER A 74 -5.51 1.05 -15.00
N VAL A 75 -4.43 0.36 -14.59
CA VAL A 75 -4.29 -0.23 -13.26
C VAL A 75 -3.71 0.84 -12.32
N GLU A 76 -4.57 1.41 -11.48
CA GLU A 76 -4.26 2.54 -10.59
C GLU A 76 -3.03 2.29 -9.70
N ASP A 77 -3.01 1.18 -8.95
CA ASP A 77 -1.89 0.77 -8.09
C ASP A 77 -0.54 0.72 -8.82
N MET A 78 -0.58 0.24 -10.07
CA MET A 78 0.60 0.12 -10.90
C MET A 78 1.07 1.51 -11.35
N ALA A 79 0.14 2.36 -11.78
CA ALA A 79 0.43 3.73 -12.17
C ALA A 79 1.04 4.52 -11.00
N LEU A 80 0.42 4.41 -9.82
CA LEU A 80 0.85 5.05 -8.60
C LEU A 80 2.24 4.58 -8.17
N GLY A 81 2.46 3.28 -8.00
CA GLY A 81 3.72 2.77 -7.45
C GLY A 81 4.92 3.04 -8.35
N ARG A 82 4.72 3.11 -9.67
CA ARG A 82 5.76 3.58 -10.61
C ARG A 82 6.11 5.04 -10.39
N CYS A 83 5.11 5.91 -10.24
CA CYS A 83 5.36 7.32 -9.95
C CYS A 83 6.07 7.50 -8.59
N MET A 84 5.67 6.73 -7.58
CA MET A 84 6.37 6.71 -6.28
C MET A 84 7.85 6.35 -6.44
N GLU A 85 8.17 5.36 -7.27
CA GLU A 85 9.56 4.98 -7.54
C GLU A 85 10.34 6.10 -8.25
N ILE A 86 9.75 6.70 -9.29
CA ILE A 86 10.34 7.82 -10.04
C ILE A 86 10.60 9.03 -9.14
N MET A 87 9.71 9.29 -8.19
CA MET A 87 9.77 10.43 -7.28
C MET A 87 10.53 10.13 -5.97
N GLY A 88 11.15 8.95 -5.86
CA GLY A 88 11.95 8.57 -4.70
C GLY A 88 11.13 8.47 -3.41
N VAL A 89 9.86 8.05 -3.53
CA VAL A 89 8.96 7.77 -2.42
C VAL A 89 9.04 6.28 -2.10
N LYS A 90 9.36 5.96 -0.85
CA LYS A 90 9.64 4.59 -0.39
C LYS A 90 8.37 3.89 0.10
N ALA A 91 8.17 2.66 -0.35
CA ALA A 91 7.22 1.72 0.23
C ALA A 91 7.69 1.26 1.62
N GLU A 92 6.99 1.69 2.67
CA GLU A 92 7.35 1.39 4.07
C GLU A 92 6.55 0.22 4.65
N ASP A 93 7.12 -0.47 5.63
CA ASP A 93 6.45 -1.57 6.32
C ASP A 93 5.27 -1.06 7.15
N SER A 94 4.10 -1.67 6.92
CA SER A 94 2.84 -1.32 7.58
C SER A 94 2.40 -2.34 8.63
N ARG A 95 3.14 -3.45 8.78
CA ARG A 95 2.75 -4.55 9.65
C ARG A 95 2.77 -4.14 11.12
N ASP A 96 1.95 -4.83 11.91
CA ASP A 96 1.90 -4.59 13.35
C ASP A 96 3.19 -5.08 14.06
N PRO A 97 3.36 -4.82 15.38
CA PRO A 97 4.55 -5.29 16.11
C PRO A 97 4.75 -6.81 16.08
N TYR A 98 3.69 -7.59 15.83
CA TYR A 98 3.73 -9.04 15.67
C TYR A 98 3.98 -9.47 14.21
N GLN A 99 4.30 -8.53 13.33
CA GLN A 99 4.60 -8.74 11.92
C GLN A 99 3.39 -9.23 11.09
N ARG A 100 2.18 -8.89 11.51
CA ARG A 100 0.92 -9.22 10.82
C ARG A 100 0.47 -8.08 9.90
N GLU A 101 -0.16 -8.44 8.79
CA GLU A 101 -0.70 -7.47 7.82
C GLU A 101 -1.79 -6.60 8.46
N THR A 102 -1.69 -5.28 8.25
CA THR A 102 -2.68 -4.29 8.73
C THR A 102 -3.53 -3.71 7.59
N PHE A 103 -3.09 -3.91 6.35
CA PHE A 103 -3.79 -3.57 5.12
C PHE A 103 -4.19 -4.88 4.43
N ASN A 104 -5.49 -5.09 4.26
CA ASN A 104 -6.05 -6.38 3.85
C ASN A 104 -6.85 -6.22 2.55
N PRO A 105 -6.30 -6.60 1.37
CA PRO A 105 -6.91 -6.34 0.05
C PRO A 105 -8.06 -7.27 -0.32
N PHE A 106 -8.36 -8.26 0.52
CA PHE A 106 -9.33 -9.30 0.24
C PHE A 106 -10.39 -9.34 1.33
N ARG A 107 -11.53 -9.97 1.02
CA ARG A 107 -12.61 -10.17 1.97
C ARG A 107 -12.14 -10.96 3.21
N PRO A 108 -12.70 -10.71 4.41
CA PRO A 108 -12.29 -11.41 5.63
C PRO A 108 -12.25 -12.93 5.51
N GLU A 109 -13.20 -13.54 4.78
CA GLU A 109 -13.26 -14.99 4.60
C GLU A 109 -11.99 -15.53 3.91
N ASN A 110 -11.41 -14.76 3.00
CA ASN A 110 -10.18 -15.13 2.29
C ASN A 110 -8.93 -15.05 3.17
N HIS A 111 -9.01 -14.36 4.32
CA HIS A 111 -7.93 -14.30 5.31
C HIS A 111 -8.09 -15.36 6.41
N LEU A 112 -9.32 -15.80 6.66
CA LEU A 112 -9.64 -16.78 7.71
C LEU A 112 -9.69 -18.22 7.18
N ILE A 113 -10.14 -18.41 5.95
CA ILE A 113 -10.34 -19.73 5.35
C ILE A 113 -9.19 -20.01 4.38
N ARG A 114 -8.43 -21.07 4.66
CA ARG A 114 -7.37 -21.52 3.76
C ARG A 114 -8.00 -22.09 2.49
N PRO A 115 -7.72 -21.57 1.29
CA PRO A 115 -8.28 -22.13 0.07
C PRO A 115 -7.73 -23.54 -0.16
N GLU A 116 -8.58 -24.47 -0.59
CA GLU A 116 -8.23 -25.88 -0.84
C GLU A 116 -7.09 -26.04 -1.85
N ASN A 117 -6.95 -25.10 -2.79
CA ASN A 117 -5.90 -25.08 -3.81
C ASN A 117 -4.62 -24.32 -3.37
N GLY A 118 -4.61 -23.71 -2.18
CA GLY A 118 -3.46 -23.03 -1.57
C GLY A 118 -2.90 -21.79 -2.30
N LYS A 119 -3.51 -21.32 -3.40
CA LYS A 119 -2.80 -20.49 -4.38
C LYS A 119 -3.24 -19.03 -4.54
N GLN A 120 -4.42 -18.60 -4.11
CA GLN A 120 -4.92 -17.30 -4.62
C GLN A 120 -4.52 -16.06 -3.82
N VAL A 121 -4.63 -16.06 -2.49
CA VAL A 121 -4.55 -14.82 -1.69
C VAL A 121 -3.10 -14.40 -1.41
N TRP A 122 -2.23 -15.38 -1.16
CA TRP A 122 -0.91 -15.17 -0.54
C TRP A 122 0.25 -15.22 -1.53
N GLY A 123 0.03 -15.73 -2.74
CA GLY A 123 1.07 -15.80 -3.77
C GLY A 123 1.58 -14.43 -4.21
N TYR A 124 0.73 -13.40 -4.05
CA TYR A 124 1.05 -12.03 -4.42
C TYR A 124 1.63 -11.22 -3.25
N SER A 125 1.40 -11.63 -1.99
CA SER A 125 1.88 -10.89 -0.81
C SER A 125 3.40 -10.86 -0.72
N TYR A 126 3.95 -9.67 -0.44
CA TYR A 126 5.38 -9.49 -0.28
C TYR A 126 5.91 -10.22 0.95
N TYR A 127 5.21 -10.14 2.07
CA TYR A 127 5.59 -10.83 3.29
C TYR A 127 5.08 -12.27 3.25
N LYS A 128 5.89 -13.20 3.78
CA LYS A 128 5.42 -14.57 4.00
C LYS A 128 4.41 -14.54 5.14
N LEU A 129 3.28 -15.19 4.93
CA LEU A 129 2.34 -15.50 5.99
C LEU A 129 3.04 -16.14 7.20
N ARG A 130 2.70 -15.67 8.38
CA ARG A 130 3.02 -16.31 9.65
C ARG A 130 1.71 -16.64 10.34
N TRP A 131 1.53 -17.92 10.64
CA TRP A 131 0.43 -18.45 11.44
C TRP A 131 0.86 -18.51 12.90
#